data_AF-A0A4S5JFR0-F1
#
_entry.id   AF-A0A4S5JFR0-F1
#
_cell.length_a   1.000
_cell.length_b   1.000
_cell.length_c   1.000
_cell.angle_alpha   90.00
_cell.angle_beta   90.00
_cell.angle_gamma   90.00
#
_symmetry.space_group_name_H-M   'P 1'
#
loop_
_entity.id
_entity.type
_entity.pdbx_description
1 polymer ?
#
loop_
_entity_poly.entity_id
_entity_poly.type
_entity_poly.pdbx_seq_one_letter_code
_entity_poly.pdbx_strand_id
1 'polypeptide(L)'
;MRIPIAVCAAVAEILNGSHEVLNELFLAAGAPGPPPELAHHSKWKNWLQRAGNDPEVDSLAVLGNLIEEFMDLQPVSTGPTELLGVKFPDPMEIYTAKRNRLIKVMEEHGLRYFRGGRVLPIHVEPEPLTPTAGPVKPTHVEDLLKVIIRGLPRAMHPLTHRRKGSTNLVFESEYDIQDLLHSQLRPWINDIRPEEYTPSYAGSSTRMDFLIPEHKLVLELKRVRDKSHAAKIGDELIIDIEHYRRHNQCNRLWCVIFDPLHLLTNPAGLASDLEGMRKTPDGEVSVRVFVFGASN
;
A
#
# COMPACT_ATOMS: atom_id res chain seq x y z
N MET A 1 19.74 -9.65 4.16
CA MET A 1 20.50 -9.08 3.01
C MET A 1 21.74 -8.40 3.57
N ARG A 2 22.89 -8.49 2.89
CA ARG A 2 24.08 -7.80 3.40
C ARG A 2 23.94 -6.28 3.30
N ILE A 3 24.09 -5.57 4.41
CA ILE A 3 24.16 -4.10 4.44
C ILE A 3 25.60 -3.66 4.11
N PRO A 4 25.81 -2.80 3.09
CA PRO A 4 27.14 -2.32 2.74
C PRO A 4 27.79 -1.51 3.87
N ILE A 5 29.11 -1.66 4.02
CA ILE A 5 29.84 -1.06 5.15
C ILE A 5 29.80 0.48 5.17
N ALA A 6 29.68 1.10 3.99
CA ALA A 6 29.54 2.54 3.83
C ALA A 6 28.17 3.01 4.35
N VAL A 7 27.10 2.23 4.10
CA VAL A 7 25.76 2.48 4.66
C VAL A 7 25.82 2.37 6.18
N CYS A 8 26.47 1.33 6.73
CA CYS A 8 26.63 1.21 8.18
C CYS A 8 27.37 2.40 8.80
N ALA A 9 28.38 2.94 8.12
CA ALA A 9 29.10 4.12 8.58
C ALA A 9 28.23 5.40 8.53
N ALA A 10 27.48 5.60 7.44
CA ALA A 10 26.59 6.75 7.30
C ALA A 10 25.48 6.75 8.36
N VAL A 11 24.93 5.57 8.70
CA VAL A 11 23.96 5.41 9.79
C VAL A 11 24.59 5.74 11.14
N ALA A 12 25.79 5.22 11.42
CA ALA A 12 26.46 5.47 12.70
C ALA A 12 26.71 6.97 12.98
N GLU A 13 26.83 7.81 11.96
CA GLU A 13 27.05 9.27 12.11
C GLU A 13 25.78 10.07 12.43
N ILE A 14 24.60 9.51 12.16
CA ILE A 14 23.31 10.16 12.45
C ILE A 14 22.73 9.73 13.79
N LEU A 15 23.15 8.59 14.32
CA LEU A 15 22.73 8.08 15.62
C LEU A 15 23.29 8.95 16.74
N ASN A 16 22.41 9.53 17.54
CA ASN A 16 22.76 10.32 18.72
C ASN A 16 22.11 9.71 19.95
N GLY A 17 22.86 9.60 21.04
CA GLY A 17 22.37 9.03 22.28
C GLY A 17 23.48 8.48 23.16
N SER A 18 23.16 8.19 24.41
CA SER A 18 24.05 7.47 25.32
C SER A 18 24.24 6.02 24.84
N HIS A 19 25.23 5.34 25.40
CA HIS A 19 25.43 3.92 25.11
C HIS A 19 24.21 3.06 25.45
N GLU A 20 23.49 3.39 26.52
CA GLU A 20 22.29 2.66 26.96
C GLU A 20 21.14 2.87 25.98
N VAL A 21 20.83 4.12 25.64
CA VAL A 21 19.75 4.46 24.69
C VAL A 21 19.99 3.80 23.33
N LEU A 22 21.23 3.85 22.83
CA LEU A 22 21.55 3.23 21.54
C LEU A 22 21.55 1.69 21.62
N ASN A 23 21.88 1.09 22.77
CA ASN A 23 21.71 -0.35 22.92
C ASN A 23 20.23 -0.74 22.84
N GLU A 24 19.36 -0.04 23.55
CA GLU A 24 17.92 -0.27 23.53
C GLU A 24 17.34 -0.07 22.13
N LEU A 25 17.77 0.98 21.43
CA LEU A 25 17.35 1.26 20.05
C LEU A 25 17.72 0.10 19.11
N PHE A 26 18.94 -0.43 19.18
CA PHE A 26 19.35 -1.57 18.36
C PHE A 26 18.59 -2.85 18.69
N LEU A 27 18.33 -3.12 19.98
CA LEU A 27 17.53 -4.27 20.40
C LEU A 27 16.08 -4.15 19.91
N ALA A 28 15.48 -2.98 20.08
CA ALA A 28 14.12 -2.69 19.61
C ALA A 28 14.01 -2.76 18.08
N ALA A 29 15.06 -2.36 17.36
CA ALA A 29 15.14 -2.48 15.92
C ALA A 29 15.29 -3.93 15.42
N GLY A 30 15.58 -4.90 16.31
CA GLY A 30 15.74 -6.32 15.98
C GLY A 30 17.19 -6.74 15.68
N ALA A 31 18.19 -5.99 16.17
CA ALA A 31 19.59 -6.35 15.95
C ALA A 31 19.95 -7.67 16.68
N PRO A 32 20.73 -8.56 16.06
CA PRO A 32 21.00 -9.88 16.60
C PRO A 32 22.01 -9.86 17.75
N GLY A 33 21.82 -10.78 18.70
CA GLY A 33 22.76 -11.05 19.77
C GLY A 33 22.96 -9.88 20.75
N PRO A 34 23.91 -10.03 21.70
CA PRO A 34 24.18 -8.99 22.68
C PRO A 34 24.93 -7.79 22.05
N PRO A 35 24.80 -6.58 22.65
CA PRO A 35 25.52 -5.40 22.20
C PRO A 35 27.03 -5.65 22.11
N PRO A 36 27.72 -5.28 21.01
CA PRO A 36 29.16 -5.48 20.88
C PRO A 36 29.96 -4.71 21.96
N GLU A 37 31.01 -5.32 22.50
CA GLU A 37 31.96 -4.69 23.43
C GLU A 37 32.99 -3.85 22.67
N LEU A 38 32.52 -2.78 22.03
CA LEU A 38 33.35 -1.87 21.24
C LEU A 38 33.11 -0.41 21.66
N ALA A 39 34.07 0.46 21.34
CA ALA A 39 33.94 1.90 21.53
C ALA A 39 32.77 2.48 20.70
N HIS A 40 32.17 3.57 21.17
CA HIS A 40 30.94 4.19 20.62
C HIS A 40 30.93 4.29 19.09
N HIS A 41 31.98 4.85 18.49
CA HIS A 41 32.08 5.07 17.03
C HIS A 41 32.14 3.76 16.20
N SER A 42 32.58 2.65 16.80
CA SER A 42 32.78 1.37 16.11
C SER A 42 31.66 0.36 16.41
N LYS A 43 31.02 0.47 17.58
CA LYS A 43 30.02 -0.47 18.08
C LYS A 43 28.81 -0.60 17.15
N TRP A 44 28.20 0.53 16.81
CA TRP A 44 26.93 0.56 16.04
C TRP A 44 27.11 0.06 14.62
N LYS A 45 28.20 0.48 13.97
CA LYS A 45 28.61 0.00 12.65
C LYS A 45 28.79 -1.53 12.63
N ASN A 46 29.47 -2.09 13.63
CA ASN A 46 29.70 -3.54 13.72
C ASN A 46 28.40 -4.30 14.01
N TRP A 47 27.52 -3.77 14.85
CA TRP A 47 26.26 -4.42 15.16
C TRP A 47 25.33 -4.46 13.94
N LEU A 48 25.25 -3.37 13.19
CA LEU A 48 24.50 -3.32 11.94
C LEU A 48 25.11 -4.25 10.87
N GLN A 49 26.44 -4.36 10.84
CA GLN A 49 27.11 -5.33 9.97
C GLN A 49 26.79 -6.78 10.37
N ARG A 50 26.71 -7.09 11.67
CA ARG A 50 26.24 -8.40 12.16
C ARG A 50 24.82 -8.69 11.70
N ALA A 51 23.90 -7.72 11.87
CA ALA A 51 22.52 -7.84 11.37
C ALA A 51 22.45 -8.10 9.86
N GLY A 52 23.31 -7.46 9.06
CA GLY A 52 23.37 -7.71 7.61
C GLY A 52 23.92 -9.09 7.21
N ASN A 53 24.75 -9.70 8.05
CA ASN A 53 25.38 -11.00 7.76
C ASN A 53 24.60 -12.19 8.33
N ASP A 54 23.62 -11.93 9.20
CA ASP A 54 22.78 -12.96 9.81
C ASP A 54 21.61 -13.33 8.87
N PRO A 55 21.49 -14.59 8.42
CA PRO A 55 20.42 -15.01 7.52
C PRO A 55 19.04 -14.99 8.16
N GLU A 56 18.93 -15.06 9.49
CA GLU A 56 17.66 -15.09 10.23
C GLU A 56 17.14 -13.69 10.56
N VAL A 57 17.91 -12.65 10.26
CA VAL A 57 17.57 -11.26 10.57
C VAL A 57 17.11 -10.54 9.32
N ASP A 58 15.95 -9.88 9.40
CA ASP A 58 15.57 -8.88 8.41
C ASP A 58 16.41 -7.60 8.59
N SER A 59 17.61 -7.66 8.01
CA SER A 59 18.58 -6.57 7.99
C SER A 59 18.03 -5.24 7.49
N LEU A 60 17.05 -5.25 6.57
CA LEU A 60 16.50 -4.02 6.01
C LEU A 60 15.48 -3.39 6.96
N ALA A 61 14.67 -4.21 7.63
CA ALA A 61 13.82 -3.76 8.73
C ALA A 61 14.65 -3.18 9.88
N VAL A 62 15.74 -3.86 10.29
CA VAL A 62 16.66 -3.34 11.33
C VAL A 62 17.22 -1.98 10.92
N LEU A 63 17.75 -1.86 9.70
CA LEU A 63 18.29 -0.61 9.17
C LEU A 63 17.25 0.52 9.17
N GLY A 64 16.04 0.21 8.72
CA GLY A 64 14.95 1.16 8.61
C GLY A 64 14.45 1.67 9.97
N ASN A 65 14.23 0.77 10.92
CA ASN A 65 13.84 1.10 12.29
C ASN A 65 14.89 1.98 13.00
N LEU A 66 16.18 1.76 12.73
CA LEU A 66 17.26 2.55 13.31
C LEU A 66 17.30 4.01 12.82
N ILE A 67 16.86 4.25 11.59
CA ILE A 67 16.97 5.58 10.96
C ILE A 67 15.62 6.31 10.88
N GLU A 68 14.51 5.66 11.22
CA GLU A 68 13.16 6.19 11.07
C GLU A 68 13.00 7.56 11.73
N GLU A 69 13.33 7.68 13.02
CA GLU A 69 13.19 8.93 13.77
C GLU A 69 13.95 10.07 13.09
N PHE A 70 15.22 9.83 12.73
CA PHE A 70 16.02 10.83 12.01
C PHE A 70 15.43 11.15 10.62
N MET A 71 14.95 10.16 9.88
CA MET A 71 14.48 10.37 8.51
C MET A 71 13.11 11.05 8.43
N ASP A 72 12.26 10.84 9.44
CA ASP A 72 10.86 11.28 9.44
C ASP A 72 10.60 12.50 10.35
N LEU A 73 11.45 12.75 11.35
CA LEU A 73 11.33 13.89 12.26
C LEU A 73 12.37 14.98 11.94
N GLN A 74 11.95 16.00 11.19
CA GLN A 74 12.80 17.16 10.90
C GLN A 74 12.92 18.06 12.13
N PRO A 75 14.13 18.53 12.49
CA PRO A 75 14.29 19.49 13.57
C PRO A 75 13.73 20.85 13.16
N VAL A 76 13.37 21.66 14.15
CA VAL A 76 12.91 23.04 13.92
C VAL A 76 14.11 23.92 13.62
N SER A 77 14.02 24.73 12.55
CA SER A 77 15.02 25.77 12.29
C SER A 77 14.93 26.84 13.36
N THR A 78 16.03 27.05 14.07
CA THR A 78 16.18 28.12 15.07
C THR A 78 17.13 29.21 14.59
N GLY A 79 17.64 29.08 13.36
CA GLY A 79 18.73 29.89 12.83
C GLY A 79 20.09 29.56 13.49
N PRO A 80 21.18 30.09 12.92
CA PRO A 80 22.50 29.97 13.53
C PRO A 80 22.56 30.71 14.86
N THR A 81 23.23 30.11 15.84
CA THR A 81 23.41 30.68 17.18
C THR A 81 24.88 30.97 17.44
N GLU A 82 25.18 31.98 18.26
CA GLU A 82 26.54 32.34 18.63
C GLU A 82 26.67 32.38 20.15
N LEU A 83 27.58 31.60 20.71
CA LEU A 83 27.85 31.56 22.15
C LEU A 83 29.36 31.63 22.37
N LEU A 84 29.81 32.60 23.18
CA LEU A 84 31.23 32.82 23.51
C LEU A 84 32.13 32.93 22.25
N GLY A 85 31.63 33.56 21.18
CA GLY A 85 32.36 33.73 19.91
C GLY A 85 32.43 32.47 19.04
N VAL A 86 31.76 31.38 19.43
CA VAL A 86 31.62 30.16 18.64
C VAL A 86 30.29 30.20 17.91
N LYS A 87 30.34 30.13 16.57
CA LYS A 87 29.15 30.03 15.71
C LYS A 87 28.70 28.58 15.62
N PHE A 88 27.47 28.33 16.02
CA PHE A 88 26.78 27.06 15.87
C PHE A 88 25.85 27.14 14.65
N PRO A 89 26.02 26.24 13.67
CA PRO A 89 25.15 26.21 12.49
C PRO A 89 23.71 25.88 12.88
N ASP A 90 22.76 26.28 12.01
CA ASP A 90 21.34 25.97 12.22
C ASP A 90 21.14 24.44 12.31
N PRO A 91 20.45 23.92 13.34
CA PRO A 91 20.10 22.50 13.42
C PRO A 91 19.50 21.94 12.11
N MET A 92 18.71 22.74 11.38
CA MET A 92 18.14 22.34 10.10
C MET A 92 19.20 22.15 8.99
N GLU A 93 20.25 22.97 8.96
CA GLU A 93 21.35 22.84 7.99
C GLU A 93 22.17 21.57 8.26
N ILE A 94 22.50 21.31 9.52
CA ILE A 94 23.23 20.10 9.94
C ILE A 94 22.42 18.85 9.57
N TYR A 95 21.12 18.88 9.89
CA TYR A 95 20.19 17.81 9.54
C TYR A 95 20.14 17.55 8.04
N THR A 96 19.95 18.60 7.24
CA THR A 96 19.85 18.51 5.79
C THR A 96 21.12 17.92 5.18
N ALA A 97 22.30 18.35 5.65
CA ALA A 97 23.58 17.83 5.19
C ALA A 97 23.74 16.33 5.50
N LYS A 98 23.45 15.93 6.75
CA LYS A 98 23.51 14.52 7.19
C LYS A 98 22.50 13.65 6.44
N ARG A 99 21.27 14.13 6.26
CA ARG A 99 20.20 13.42 5.55
C ARG A 99 20.55 13.22 4.08
N ASN A 100 21.03 14.26 3.39
CA ASN A 100 21.43 14.16 1.99
C ASN A 100 22.60 13.19 1.80
N ARG A 101 23.56 13.19 2.73
CA ARG A 101 24.67 12.23 2.72
C ARG A 101 24.16 10.79 2.92
N LEU A 102 23.28 10.54 3.89
CA LEU A 102 22.74 9.21 4.14
C LEU A 102 21.96 8.69 2.92
N ILE A 103 21.08 9.51 2.34
CA ILE A 103 20.32 9.15 1.13
C ILE A 103 21.28 8.82 -0.01
N LYS A 104 22.25 9.69 -0.29
CA LYS A 104 23.23 9.46 -1.36
C LYS A 104 23.98 8.14 -1.19
N VAL A 105 24.48 7.85 0.00
CA VAL A 105 25.21 6.60 0.29
C VAL A 105 24.30 5.38 0.17
N MET A 106 23.05 5.46 0.63
CA MET A 106 22.08 4.38 0.47
C MET A 106 21.79 4.13 -1.02
N GLU A 107 21.55 5.18 -1.81
CA GLU A 107 21.21 5.06 -3.23
C GLU A 107 22.39 4.54 -4.07
N GLU A 108 23.62 5.02 -3.83
CA GLU A 108 24.85 4.49 -4.45
C GLU A 108 25.04 3.00 -4.20
N HIS A 109 24.52 2.50 -3.08
CA HIS A 109 24.54 1.10 -2.68
C HIS A 109 23.25 0.34 -2.99
N GLY A 110 22.38 0.95 -3.79
CA GLY A 110 21.16 0.31 -4.26
C GLY A 110 20.12 0.12 -3.16
N LEU A 111 20.01 1.03 -2.20
CA LEU A 111 18.99 1.05 -1.15
C LEU A 111 18.23 2.37 -1.16
N ARG A 112 16.92 2.33 -0.95
CA ARG A 112 16.07 3.52 -0.84
C ARG A 112 15.22 3.47 0.41
N TYR A 113 15.17 4.60 1.12
CA TYR A 113 14.31 4.81 2.27
C TYR A 113 12.92 5.32 1.86
N PHE A 114 11.89 4.84 2.55
CA PHE A 114 10.50 5.29 2.51
C PHE A 114 10.03 5.56 3.94
N ARG A 115 9.13 6.55 4.11
CA ARG A 115 8.53 6.90 5.40
C ARG A 115 8.01 5.68 6.17
N GLY A 116 8.12 5.76 7.50
CA GLY A 116 7.80 4.69 8.44
C GLY A 116 8.86 3.60 8.45
N GLY A 117 10.14 3.95 8.36
CA GLY A 117 11.23 3.00 8.56
C GLY A 117 11.40 1.95 7.45
N ARG A 118 10.86 2.14 6.24
CA ARG A 118 10.92 1.11 5.19
C ARG A 118 12.13 1.32 4.28
N VAL A 119 13.02 0.33 4.18
CA VAL A 119 14.18 0.37 3.28
C VAL A 119 14.09 -0.76 2.26
N LEU A 120 14.20 -0.44 0.96
CA LEU A 120 14.08 -1.40 -0.13
C LEU A 120 15.29 -1.34 -1.10
N PRO A 121 15.67 -2.46 -1.74
CA PRO A 121 16.69 -2.46 -2.79
C PRO A 121 16.24 -1.76 -4.07
N ILE A 122 17.16 -1.06 -4.74
CA ILE A 122 16.94 -0.33 -6.01
C ILE A 122 17.01 -1.27 -7.24
N HIS A 123 17.47 -2.52 -7.10
CA HIS A 123 17.61 -3.49 -8.21
C HIS A 123 16.32 -4.19 -8.66
N VAL A 124 15.16 -3.65 -8.32
CA VAL A 124 13.97 -3.86 -9.16
C VAL A 124 14.02 -2.71 -10.16
N GLU A 125 14.43 -2.98 -11.41
CA GLU A 125 14.39 -1.97 -12.48
C GLU A 125 13.01 -1.28 -12.45
N PRO A 126 12.94 0.01 -12.10
CA PRO A 126 11.73 0.76 -12.35
C PRO A 126 11.70 0.99 -13.87
N GLU A 127 10.56 0.71 -14.50
CA GLU A 127 10.25 1.29 -15.80
C GLU A 127 10.68 2.77 -15.83
N PRO A 128 11.23 3.28 -16.95
CA PRO A 128 11.83 4.60 -17.01
C PRO A 128 10.94 5.65 -16.33
N LEU A 129 11.48 6.24 -15.26
CA LEU A 129 10.81 7.27 -14.46
C LEU A 129 10.59 8.50 -15.34
N THR A 130 9.39 8.60 -15.91
CA THR A 130 8.79 9.89 -16.20
C THR A 130 8.76 10.69 -14.89
N PRO A 131 9.02 12.00 -14.93
CA PRO A 131 9.13 12.81 -13.72
C PRO A 131 7.86 12.64 -12.88
N THR A 132 8.02 12.26 -11.61
CA THR A 132 6.94 12.28 -10.62
C THR A 132 6.48 13.72 -10.42
N ALA A 133 5.56 14.16 -11.27
CA ALA A 133 4.56 15.16 -10.95
C ALA A 133 3.87 14.75 -9.64
N GLY A 134 3.36 15.71 -8.86
CA GLY A 134 2.80 15.52 -7.50
C GLY A 134 1.70 14.45 -7.39
N PRO A 135 0.49 14.71 -6.88
CA PRO A 135 -0.61 13.80 -7.15
C PRO A 135 -0.83 13.83 -8.68
N VAL A 136 -0.25 12.89 -9.41
CA VAL A 136 -0.54 12.71 -10.84
C VAL A 136 -2.00 12.31 -10.87
N LYS A 137 -2.86 13.26 -11.27
CA LYS A 137 -4.25 12.98 -11.56
C LYS A 137 -4.24 11.79 -12.53
N PRO A 138 -4.87 10.64 -12.22
CA PRO A 138 -4.83 9.49 -13.11
C PRO A 138 -5.28 9.91 -14.50
N THR A 139 -4.47 9.62 -15.51
CA THR A 139 -4.75 10.00 -16.90
C THR A 139 -5.65 8.99 -17.60
N HIS A 140 -5.74 7.76 -17.08
CA HIS A 140 -6.64 6.72 -17.55
C HIS A 140 -7.63 6.33 -16.45
N VAL A 141 -8.88 6.07 -16.84
CA VAL A 141 -9.95 5.66 -15.91
C VAL A 141 -9.57 4.42 -15.11
N GLU A 142 -8.84 3.48 -15.69
CA GLU A 142 -8.44 2.25 -15.00
C GLU A 142 -7.52 2.53 -13.82
N ASP A 143 -6.61 3.49 -13.97
CA ASP A 143 -5.66 3.82 -12.93
C ASP A 143 -6.38 4.55 -11.80
N LEU A 144 -7.33 5.42 -12.14
CA LEU A 144 -8.26 6.00 -11.18
C LEU A 144 -9.05 4.92 -10.42
N LEU A 145 -9.68 3.99 -11.13
CA LEU A 145 -10.48 2.92 -10.54
C LEU A 145 -9.63 2.03 -9.64
N LYS A 146 -8.42 1.65 -10.08
CA LYS A 146 -7.48 0.87 -9.25
C LYS A 146 -7.11 1.61 -7.97
N VAL A 147 -6.86 2.92 -8.04
CA VAL A 147 -6.54 3.74 -6.87
C VAL A 147 -7.72 3.79 -5.90
N ILE A 148 -8.93 4.05 -6.40
CA ILE A 148 -10.15 4.14 -5.58
C ILE A 148 -10.48 2.78 -4.95
N ILE A 149 -10.52 1.71 -5.76
CA ILE A 149 -10.89 0.36 -5.32
C ILE A 149 -9.89 -0.17 -4.28
N ARG A 150 -8.58 -0.02 -4.51
CA ARG A 150 -7.55 -0.41 -3.52
C ARG A 150 -7.55 0.49 -2.28
N GLY A 151 -8.04 1.72 -2.41
CA GLY A 151 -8.20 2.67 -1.32
C GLY A 151 -9.43 2.42 -0.44
N LEU A 152 -10.39 1.57 -0.85
CA LEU A 152 -11.65 1.37 -0.15
C LEU A 152 -11.48 0.98 1.33
N PRO A 153 -10.65 -0.01 1.72
CA PRO A 153 -10.47 -0.35 3.14
C PRO A 153 -9.99 0.86 3.97
N ARG A 154 -9.06 1.65 3.42
CA ARG A 154 -8.55 2.86 4.06
C ARG A 154 -9.59 3.97 4.14
N ALA A 155 -10.45 4.09 3.13
CA ALA A 155 -11.56 5.05 3.12
C ALA A 155 -12.65 4.69 4.15
N MET A 156 -12.90 3.40 4.38
CA MET A 156 -13.84 2.92 5.39
C MET A 156 -13.38 3.20 6.82
N HIS A 157 -12.07 3.09 7.11
CA HIS A 157 -11.53 3.21 8.47
C HIS A 157 -11.95 4.49 9.23
N PRO A 158 -11.78 5.73 8.69
CA PRO A 158 -12.23 6.93 9.40
C PRO A 158 -13.75 7.06 9.50
N LEU A 159 -14.51 6.32 8.69
CA LEU A 159 -15.97 6.28 8.71
C LEU A 159 -16.50 5.33 9.79
N THR A 160 -15.76 4.25 10.07
CA THR A 160 -16.06 3.30 11.16
C THR A 160 -15.48 3.75 12.51
N HIS A 161 -14.45 4.58 12.53
CA HIS A 161 -13.78 5.10 13.74
C HIS A 161 -13.90 6.62 13.84
N ARG A 162 -15.13 7.12 13.99
CA ARG A 162 -15.38 8.56 14.00
C ARG A 162 -15.05 9.19 15.36
N ARG A 163 -15.00 10.52 15.37
CA ARG A 163 -14.76 11.33 16.58
C ARG A 163 -15.81 11.01 17.66
N LYS A 164 -15.39 11.04 18.92
CA LYS A 164 -16.26 10.81 20.09
C LYS A 164 -17.57 11.61 19.98
N GLY A 165 -18.70 10.92 20.13
CA GLY A 165 -20.04 11.50 20.02
C GLY A 165 -20.64 11.50 18.62
N SER A 166 -19.91 11.05 17.59
CA SER A 166 -20.44 10.84 16.25
C SER A 166 -20.97 9.41 16.06
N THR A 167 -22.01 9.25 15.23
CA THR A 167 -22.48 7.92 14.79
C THR A 167 -21.52 7.32 13.77
N ASN A 168 -20.90 6.19 14.11
CA ASN A 168 -20.06 5.42 13.18
C ASN A 168 -20.89 4.87 12.02
N LEU A 169 -20.31 4.82 10.83
CA LEU A 169 -20.88 4.05 9.72
C LEU A 169 -20.49 2.57 9.89
N VAL A 170 -21.33 1.69 9.35
CA VAL A 170 -21.15 0.25 9.37
C VAL A 170 -21.20 -0.26 7.93
N PHE A 171 -20.35 -1.23 7.61
CA PHE A 171 -20.25 -1.84 6.27
C PHE A 171 -20.59 -3.33 6.36
N GLU A 172 -21.87 -3.63 6.54
CA GLU A 172 -22.38 -4.98 6.78
C GLU A 172 -22.94 -5.64 5.51
N SER A 173 -23.27 -4.85 4.50
CA SER A 173 -23.84 -5.28 3.22
C SER A 173 -23.01 -4.83 2.01
N GLU A 174 -23.29 -5.41 0.86
CA GLU A 174 -22.74 -4.96 -0.44
C GLU A 174 -23.17 -3.53 -0.75
N TYR A 175 -24.42 -3.18 -0.43
CA TYR A 175 -24.97 -1.84 -0.62
C TYR A 175 -24.19 -0.75 0.14
N ASP A 176 -23.77 -1.01 1.38
CA ASP A 176 -22.98 -0.04 2.15
C ASP A 176 -21.63 0.27 1.46
N ILE A 177 -21.03 -0.76 0.85
CA ILE A 177 -19.76 -0.65 0.13
C ILE A 177 -19.97 0.04 -1.22
N GLN A 178 -21.06 -0.29 -1.91
CA GLN A 178 -21.49 0.34 -3.16
C GLN A 178 -21.69 1.84 -2.95
N ASP A 179 -22.41 2.26 -1.91
CA ASP A 179 -22.65 3.68 -1.61
C ASP A 179 -21.34 4.46 -1.39
N LEU A 180 -20.41 3.88 -0.63
CA LEU A 180 -19.09 4.47 -0.43
C LEU A 180 -18.31 4.56 -1.75
N LEU A 181 -18.27 3.48 -2.54
CA LEU A 181 -17.58 3.47 -3.82
C LEU A 181 -18.17 4.51 -4.78
N HIS A 182 -19.50 4.56 -4.89
CA HIS A 182 -20.21 5.51 -5.73
C HIS A 182 -19.88 6.96 -5.35
N SER A 183 -19.85 7.26 -4.04
CA SER A 183 -19.47 8.59 -3.53
C SER A 183 -18.06 9.01 -3.94
N GLN A 184 -17.14 8.05 -4.07
CA GLN A 184 -15.76 8.29 -4.50
C GLN A 184 -15.60 8.35 -6.01
N LEU A 185 -16.48 7.70 -6.78
CA LEU A 185 -16.43 7.69 -8.25
C LEU A 185 -17.07 8.93 -8.88
N ARG A 186 -18.20 9.41 -8.34
CA ARG A 186 -18.96 10.54 -8.87
C ARG A 186 -18.16 11.84 -9.12
N PRO A 187 -17.18 12.22 -8.30
CA PRO A 187 -16.37 13.41 -8.56
C PRO A 187 -15.50 13.31 -9.83
N TRP A 188 -15.31 12.12 -10.39
CA TRP A 188 -14.36 11.86 -11.45
C TRP A 188 -15.00 11.36 -12.75
N ILE A 189 -16.12 10.65 -12.65
CA ILE A 189 -16.78 9.98 -13.77
C ILE A 189 -18.19 10.55 -13.90
N ASN A 190 -18.44 11.27 -15.00
CA ASN A 190 -19.70 11.96 -15.24
C ASN A 190 -20.87 10.99 -15.49
N ASP A 191 -20.65 9.94 -16.28
CA ASP A 191 -21.65 8.90 -16.59
C ASP A 191 -21.30 7.60 -15.84
N ILE A 192 -21.89 7.46 -14.66
CA ILE A 192 -21.90 6.20 -13.90
C ILE A 192 -23.36 5.80 -13.64
N ARG A 193 -23.73 4.60 -14.09
CA ARG A 193 -25.10 4.08 -13.98
C ARG A 193 -25.14 3.02 -12.88
N PRO A 194 -25.62 3.36 -11.68
CA PRO A 194 -25.93 2.36 -10.69
C PRO A 194 -27.16 1.56 -11.15
N GLU A 195 -27.20 0.28 -10.80
CA GLU A 195 -28.41 -0.54 -10.92
C GLU A 195 -28.94 -0.76 -12.37
N GLU A 196 -28.07 -0.74 -13.38
CA GLU A 196 -28.46 -0.98 -14.78
C GLU A 196 -28.78 -2.48 -15.01
N TYR A 197 -29.92 -2.77 -15.62
CA TYR A 197 -30.36 -4.15 -15.89
C TYR A 197 -29.77 -4.71 -17.18
N THR A 198 -29.39 -5.98 -17.17
CA THR A 198 -29.04 -6.72 -18.38
C THR A 198 -30.30 -7.12 -19.17
N PRO A 199 -30.18 -7.37 -20.49
CA PRO A 199 -31.20 -8.12 -21.22
C PRO A 199 -31.52 -9.43 -20.50
N SER A 200 -32.81 -9.83 -20.48
CA SER A 200 -33.22 -11.07 -19.81
C SER A 200 -32.61 -12.30 -20.47
N TYR A 201 -32.03 -13.18 -19.68
CA TYR A 201 -31.51 -14.48 -20.10
C TYR A 201 -32.10 -15.60 -19.26
N ALA A 202 -32.55 -16.68 -19.91
CA ALA A 202 -33.23 -17.81 -19.27
C ALA A 202 -34.41 -17.41 -18.34
N GLY A 203 -35.06 -16.27 -18.60
CA GLY A 203 -36.15 -15.74 -17.78
C GLY A 203 -35.73 -14.84 -16.61
N SER A 204 -34.43 -14.58 -16.42
CA SER A 204 -33.88 -13.69 -15.39
C SER A 204 -33.09 -12.53 -15.99
N SER A 205 -33.27 -11.32 -15.47
CA SER A 205 -32.33 -10.21 -15.67
C SER A 205 -31.46 -10.06 -14.43
N THR A 206 -30.15 -9.84 -14.62
CA THR A 206 -29.26 -9.46 -13.52
C THR A 206 -29.10 -7.95 -13.54
N ARG A 207 -29.00 -7.37 -12.35
CA ARG A 207 -28.75 -5.95 -12.15
C ARG A 207 -27.25 -5.77 -11.91
N MET A 208 -26.61 -4.90 -12.69
CA MET A 208 -25.21 -4.54 -12.51
C MET A 208 -25.08 -3.51 -11.39
N ASP A 209 -24.04 -3.61 -10.57
CA ASP A 209 -23.81 -2.63 -9.51
C ASP A 209 -23.45 -1.25 -10.07
N PHE A 210 -22.39 -1.16 -10.88
CA PHE A 210 -22.04 0.07 -11.59
C PHE A 210 -21.62 -0.19 -13.03
N LEU A 211 -22.37 0.34 -13.99
CA LEU A 211 -21.96 0.43 -15.38
C LEU A 211 -21.30 1.79 -15.65
N ILE A 212 -20.15 1.77 -16.33
CA ILE A 212 -19.44 2.95 -16.84
C ILE A 212 -19.45 2.87 -18.38
N PRO A 213 -20.50 3.42 -19.04
CA PRO A 213 -20.78 3.13 -20.45
C PRO A 213 -19.66 3.54 -21.41
N GLU A 214 -19.08 4.73 -21.19
CA GLU A 214 -17.99 5.26 -22.01
C GLU A 214 -16.75 4.35 -22.04
N HIS A 215 -16.57 3.56 -20.98
CA HIS A 215 -15.45 2.65 -20.81
C HIS A 215 -15.82 1.18 -20.97
N LYS A 216 -17.10 0.91 -21.28
CA LYS A 216 -17.70 -0.42 -21.39
C LYS A 216 -17.35 -1.34 -20.20
N LEU A 217 -17.27 -0.74 -19.02
CA LEU A 217 -16.73 -1.35 -17.82
C LEU A 217 -17.84 -1.48 -16.77
N VAL A 218 -17.95 -2.66 -16.19
CA VAL A 218 -18.83 -2.94 -15.05
C VAL A 218 -17.97 -3.19 -13.82
N LEU A 219 -18.33 -2.55 -12.71
CA LEU A 219 -17.85 -2.91 -11.37
C LEU A 219 -18.94 -3.75 -10.71
N GLU A 220 -18.56 -4.93 -10.22
CA GLU A 220 -19.46 -5.84 -9.50
C GLU A 220 -18.90 -6.07 -8.11
N LEU A 221 -19.68 -5.79 -7.06
CA LEU A 221 -19.22 -5.83 -5.68
C LEU A 221 -19.81 -7.03 -4.97
N LYS A 222 -18.97 -7.75 -4.23
CA LYS A 222 -19.40 -8.82 -3.35
C LYS A 222 -18.85 -8.66 -1.95
N ARG A 223 -19.64 -8.98 -0.94
CA ARG A 223 -19.19 -9.00 0.46
C ARG A 223 -19.34 -10.40 1.02
N VAL A 224 -18.24 -11.01 1.44
CA VAL A 224 -18.26 -12.33 2.09
C VAL A 224 -18.87 -12.17 3.49
N ARG A 225 -20.01 -12.82 3.73
CA ARG A 225 -20.82 -12.66 4.95
C ARG A 225 -20.53 -13.74 5.98
N ASP A 226 -20.37 -14.97 5.50
CA ASP A 226 -20.11 -16.15 6.30
C ASP A 226 -19.36 -17.20 5.46
N LYS A 227 -18.99 -18.31 6.09
CA LYS A 227 -18.23 -19.41 5.47
C LYS A 227 -19.01 -20.13 4.36
N SER A 228 -20.34 -20.18 4.46
CA SER A 228 -21.20 -20.77 3.43
C SER A 228 -21.23 -19.88 2.19
N HIS A 229 -21.32 -18.56 2.38
CA HIS A 229 -21.24 -17.58 1.30
C HIS A 229 -19.86 -17.61 0.62
N ALA A 230 -18.78 -17.70 1.40
CA ALA A 230 -17.42 -17.80 0.86
C ALA A 230 -17.25 -18.98 -0.12
N ALA A 231 -17.95 -20.10 0.11
CA ALA A 231 -17.91 -21.26 -0.77
C ALA A 231 -18.72 -21.10 -2.07
N LYS A 232 -19.67 -20.16 -2.13
CA LYS A 232 -20.61 -19.97 -3.26
C LYS A 232 -20.35 -18.72 -4.09
N ILE A 233 -19.55 -17.78 -3.57
CA ILE A 233 -19.29 -16.50 -4.25
C ILE A 233 -18.72 -16.66 -5.66
N GLY A 234 -17.94 -17.73 -5.92
CA GLY A 234 -17.44 -18.06 -7.25
C GLY A 234 -18.56 -18.41 -8.23
N ASP A 235 -19.54 -19.21 -7.79
CA ASP A 235 -20.70 -19.59 -8.60
C ASP A 235 -21.55 -18.37 -8.97
N GLU A 236 -21.74 -17.45 -8.01
CA GLU A 236 -22.44 -16.18 -8.26
C GLU A 236 -21.72 -15.35 -9.33
N LEU A 237 -20.40 -15.16 -9.18
CA LEU A 237 -19.61 -14.40 -10.13
C LEU A 237 -19.55 -15.05 -11.52
N ILE A 238 -19.60 -16.38 -11.61
CA ILE A 238 -19.69 -17.09 -12.91
C ILE A 238 -21.01 -16.73 -13.62
N ILE A 239 -22.12 -16.66 -12.89
CA ILE A 239 -23.41 -16.25 -13.45
C ILE A 239 -23.35 -14.79 -13.91
N ASP A 240 -22.75 -13.90 -13.10
CA ASP A 240 -22.61 -12.48 -13.45
C ASP A 240 -21.76 -12.31 -14.72
N ILE A 241 -20.61 -13.01 -14.80
CA ILE A 241 -19.75 -13.05 -16.00
C ILE A 241 -20.54 -13.49 -17.24
N GLU A 242 -21.33 -14.56 -17.12
CA GLU A 242 -22.15 -15.11 -18.20
C GLU A 242 -23.20 -14.12 -18.69
N HIS A 243 -23.87 -13.41 -17.79
CA HIS A 243 -24.87 -12.42 -18.14
C HIS A 243 -24.25 -11.16 -18.74
N TYR A 244 -23.16 -10.67 -18.17
CA TYR A 244 -22.57 -9.38 -18.56
C TYR A 244 -21.84 -9.45 -19.89
N ARG A 245 -21.27 -10.60 -20.29
CA ARG A 245 -20.59 -10.74 -21.59
C ARG A 245 -21.50 -10.49 -22.80
N ARG A 246 -22.81 -10.66 -22.64
CA ARG A 246 -23.82 -10.41 -23.68
C ARG A 246 -24.30 -8.97 -23.71
N HIS A 247 -23.91 -8.16 -22.72
CA HIS A 247 -24.28 -6.75 -22.65
C HIS A 247 -23.40 -5.95 -23.63
N ASN A 248 -24.02 -5.28 -24.60
CA ASN A 248 -23.31 -4.54 -25.67
C ASN A 248 -22.39 -3.40 -25.15
N GLN A 249 -22.65 -2.92 -23.93
CA GLN A 249 -21.84 -1.93 -23.22
C GLN A 249 -20.97 -2.53 -22.11
N CYS A 250 -20.80 -3.85 -22.04
CA CYS A 250 -19.85 -4.49 -21.12
C CYS A 250 -18.87 -5.37 -21.91
N ASN A 251 -17.63 -4.91 -22.05
CA ASN A 251 -16.53 -5.75 -22.51
C ASN A 251 -15.51 -6.00 -21.40
N ARG A 252 -15.70 -5.39 -20.23
CA ARG A 252 -14.82 -5.47 -19.08
C ARG A 252 -15.63 -5.56 -17.80
N LEU A 253 -15.29 -6.53 -16.96
CA LEU A 253 -15.90 -6.75 -15.66
C LEU A 253 -14.82 -6.77 -14.59
N TRP A 254 -14.96 -5.91 -13.59
CA TRP A 254 -14.10 -5.91 -12.41
C TRP A 254 -14.91 -6.35 -11.20
N CYS A 255 -14.62 -7.54 -10.70
CA CYS A 255 -15.23 -8.09 -9.50
C CYS A 255 -14.44 -7.62 -8.27
N VAL A 256 -15.09 -6.92 -7.36
CA VAL A 256 -14.52 -6.37 -6.13
C VAL A 256 -15.11 -7.12 -4.94
N ILE A 257 -14.32 -8.03 -4.39
CA ILE A 257 -14.72 -8.92 -3.30
C ILE A 257 -14.17 -8.38 -1.98
N PHE A 258 -15.05 -8.10 -1.03
CA PHE A 258 -14.71 -7.68 0.32
C PHE A 258 -14.92 -8.85 1.30
N ASP A 259 -13.83 -9.38 1.85
CA ASP A 259 -13.79 -10.46 2.82
C ASP A 259 -13.21 -9.98 4.16
N PRO A 260 -14.00 -9.23 4.96
CA PRO A 260 -13.50 -8.60 6.19
C PRO A 260 -13.18 -9.60 7.30
N LEU A 261 -13.63 -10.85 7.18
CA LEU A 261 -13.47 -11.90 8.18
C LEU A 261 -12.51 -13.02 7.74
N HIS A 262 -11.86 -12.88 6.58
CA HIS A 262 -10.93 -13.88 6.03
C HIS A 262 -11.54 -15.28 5.88
N LEU A 263 -12.75 -15.35 5.33
CA LEU A 263 -13.50 -16.59 5.18
C LEU A 263 -13.21 -17.31 3.86
N LEU A 264 -12.61 -16.62 2.88
CA LEU A 264 -12.10 -17.23 1.66
C LEU A 264 -10.82 -18.03 1.96
N THR A 265 -10.86 -19.33 1.70
CA THR A 265 -9.72 -20.23 1.96
C THR A 265 -8.60 -20.11 0.92
N ASN A 266 -8.93 -19.79 -0.33
CA ASN A 266 -7.98 -19.62 -1.43
C ASN A 266 -8.38 -18.43 -2.35
N PRO A 267 -8.26 -17.18 -1.88
CA PRO A 267 -8.65 -16.00 -2.66
C PRO A 267 -7.82 -15.84 -3.95
N ALA A 268 -6.55 -16.24 -3.94
CA ALA A 268 -5.68 -16.21 -5.13
C ALA A 268 -6.13 -17.22 -6.18
N GLY A 269 -6.48 -18.45 -5.78
CA GLY A 269 -7.05 -19.45 -6.68
C GLY A 269 -8.38 -19.00 -7.27
N LEU A 270 -9.30 -18.49 -6.44
CA LEU A 270 -10.57 -17.93 -6.89
C LEU A 270 -10.37 -16.83 -7.95
N ALA A 271 -9.45 -15.89 -7.70
CA ALA A 271 -9.12 -14.85 -8.67
C ALA A 271 -8.56 -15.46 -9.98
N SER A 272 -7.56 -16.34 -9.88
CA SER A 272 -6.96 -16.99 -11.05
C SER A 272 -7.97 -17.79 -11.88
N ASP A 273 -8.95 -18.41 -11.25
CA ASP A 273 -9.97 -19.22 -11.92
C ASP A 273 -11.00 -18.35 -12.67
N LEU A 274 -11.26 -17.14 -12.18
CA LEU A 274 -12.27 -16.21 -12.74
C LEU A 274 -11.68 -15.18 -13.71
N GLU A 275 -10.45 -14.73 -13.51
CA GLU A 275 -9.79 -13.72 -14.34
C GLU A 275 -9.56 -14.16 -15.79
N GLY A 276 -9.39 -13.17 -16.67
CA GLY A 276 -9.05 -13.36 -18.07
C GLY A 276 -10.20 -13.11 -19.04
N MET A 277 -9.96 -13.42 -20.31
CA MET A 277 -10.93 -13.20 -21.39
C MET A 277 -11.93 -14.36 -21.46
N ARG A 278 -13.22 -14.04 -21.41
CA ARG A 278 -14.32 -14.99 -21.60
C ARG A 278 -14.99 -14.66 -22.92
N LYS A 279 -15.03 -15.62 -23.84
CA LYS A 279 -15.54 -15.41 -25.20
C LYS A 279 -16.43 -16.56 -25.64
N THR A 280 -17.60 -16.21 -26.17
CA THR A 280 -18.50 -17.12 -26.87
C THR A 280 -19.04 -16.45 -28.13
N PRO A 281 -19.80 -17.15 -28.99
CA PRO A 281 -20.44 -16.52 -30.14
C PRO A 281 -21.36 -15.34 -29.79
N ASP A 282 -21.89 -15.32 -28.56
CA ASP A 282 -22.86 -14.32 -28.10
C ASP A 282 -22.21 -13.06 -27.48
N GLY A 283 -20.89 -13.05 -27.28
CA GLY A 283 -20.19 -11.91 -26.68
C GLY A 283 -18.85 -12.23 -26.03
N GLU A 284 -18.17 -11.18 -25.55
CA GLU A 284 -16.90 -11.29 -24.85
C GLU A 284 -16.78 -10.32 -23.67
N VAL A 285 -16.11 -10.75 -22.60
CA VAL A 285 -15.81 -9.92 -21.44
C VAL A 285 -14.42 -10.25 -20.87
N SER A 286 -13.64 -9.23 -20.58
CA SER A 286 -12.38 -9.35 -19.84
C SER A 286 -12.64 -9.17 -18.35
N VAL A 287 -12.34 -10.19 -17.55
CA VAL A 287 -12.58 -10.21 -16.12
C VAL A 287 -11.29 -9.88 -15.35
N ARG A 288 -11.42 -9.01 -14.33
CA ARG A 288 -10.41 -8.80 -13.28
C ARG A 288 -11.03 -8.99 -11.91
N VAL A 289 -10.30 -9.55 -10.96
CA VAL A 289 -10.79 -9.82 -9.60
C VAL A 289 -9.91 -9.11 -8.59
N PHE A 290 -10.54 -8.38 -7.67
CA PHE A 290 -9.88 -7.71 -6.55
C PHE A 290 -10.46 -8.28 -5.26
N VAL A 291 -9.63 -8.92 -4.43
CA VAL A 291 -10.04 -9.41 -3.12
C VAL A 291 -9.42 -8.55 -2.04
N PHE A 292 -10.26 -8.01 -1.15
CA PHE A 292 -9.89 -7.17 -0.03
C PHE A 292 -10.22 -7.87 1.27
N GLY A 293 -9.23 -8.06 2.11
CA GLY A 293 -9.32 -8.89 3.32
C GLY A 293 -7.93 -9.11 3.89
N ALA A 294 -7.18 -8.01 4.07
CA ALA A 294 -5.91 -7.94 4.75
C ALA A 294 -5.60 -6.47 5.00
N SER A 295 -5.32 -6.14 6.25
CA SER A 295 -4.33 -5.12 6.54
C SER A 295 -3.05 -5.48 5.78
N ASN A 296 -2.59 -4.58 4.93
CA ASN A 296 -1.18 -4.40 4.58
C ASN A 296 -0.93 -2.90 4.48
#